data_AF-A0A763QV92-F1
#
_entry.id   AF-A0A763QV92-F1
#
_cell.length_a   1.000
_cell.length_b   1.000
_cell.length_c   1.000
_cell.angle_alpha   90.00
_cell.angle_beta   90.00
_cell.angle_gamma   90.00
#
_symmetry.space_group_name_H-M   'P 1'
#
loop_
_entity.id
_entity.type
_entity.pdbx_description
1 polymer ?
#
loop_
_entity_poly.entity_id
_entity_poly.type
_entity_poly.pdbx_seq_one_letter_code
_entity_poly.pdbx_strand_id
1 'polypeptide(L)'
;MDVRGGLDWKANTGKNNNASWVTMNLLTSAGIPVRTVSVYKILHDKVIVSDGRHTEVGSFNYSRAADRSNSENVLSSGMTQSWPAAT
;
A
#
# COMPACT_ATOMS: atom_id res chain seq x y z
N MET A 1 -1.45 -14.90 7.09
CA MET A 1 -2.15 -13.63 6.84
C MET A 1 -2.16 -13.40 5.34
N ASP A 2 -3.25 -12.87 4.79
CA ASP A 2 -3.35 -12.54 3.37
C ASP A 2 -2.81 -11.12 3.16
N VAL A 3 -1.77 -10.97 2.33
CA VAL A 3 -1.09 -9.71 2.07
C VAL A 3 -1.06 -9.51 0.57
N ARG A 4 -1.42 -8.30 0.11
CA ARG A 4 -1.42 -7.93 -1.31
C ARG A 4 -0.92 -6.50 -1.49
N GLY A 5 -0.27 -6.21 -2.61
CA GLY A 5 0.28 -4.88 -2.91
C GLY A 5 -0.20 -4.33 -4.26
N GLY A 6 -0.47 -3.02 -4.30
CA GLY A 6 -0.71 -2.24 -5.51
C GLY A 6 0.38 -1.18 -5.68
N LEU A 7 0.95 -1.04 -6.88
CA LEU A 7 2.09 -0.15 -7.16
C LEU A 7 1.86 0.66 -8.42
N ASP A 8 2.43 1.87 -8.50
CA ASP A 8 2.47 2.63 -9.74
C ASP A 8 3.32 1.89 -10.79
N TRP A 9 2.76 1.65 -11.99
CA TRP A 9 3.49 0.95 -13.06
C TRP A 9 4.71 1.74 -13.52
N LYS A 10 4.54 3.02 -13.85
CA LYS A 10 5.57 3.81 -14.52
C LYS A 10 6.78 4.03 -13.61
N ALA A 11 6.53 4.35 -12.35
CA ALA A 11 7.58 4.53 -11.36
C ALA A 11 8.35 3.24 -11.10
N ASN A 12 7.71 2.07 -11.22
CA ASN A 12 8.31 0.80 -10.80
C ASN A 12 8.81 -0.14 -11.91
N THR A 13 8.53 0.14 -13.19
CA THR A 13 8.91 -0.74 -14.32
C THR A 13 9.91 -0.14 -15.30
N GLY A 14 10.38 1.09 -15.05
CA GLY A 14 11.38 1.75 -15.89
C GLY A 14 12.71 0.98 -15.98
N LYS A 15 13.46 1.21 -17.07
CA LYS A 15 14.74 0.53 -17.39
C LYS A 15 15.80 0.60 -16.29
N ASN A 16 15.74 1.61 -15.42
CA ASN A 16 16.70 1.82 -14.34
C ASN A 16 16.17 1.41 -12.96
N ASN A 17 15.02 0.73 -12.89
CA ASN A 17 14.40 0.37 -11.62
C ASN A 17 14.64 -1.09 -11.21
N ASN A 18 15.89 -1.53 -11.28
CA ASN A 18 16.29 -2.91 -10.95
C ASN A 18 15.89 -3.30 -9.52
N ALA A 19 15.96 -2.35 -8.57
CA ALA A 19 15.55 -2.60 -7.19
C ALA A 19 14.05 -2.89 -7.05
N SER A 20 13.18 -2.15 -7.75
CA SER A 20 11.74 -2.46 -7.75
C SER A 20 11.47 -3.82 -8.39
N TRP A 21 12.13 -4.15 -9.51
CA TRP A 21 11.98 -5.46 -10.15
C TRP A 21 12.37 -6.62 -9.21
N VAL A 22 13.53 -6.52 -8.55
CA VAL A 22 13.99 -7.53 -7.57
C VAL A 22 13.01 -7.64 -6.41
N THR A 23 12.53 -6.51 -5.88
CA THR A 23 11.58 -6.49 -4.76
C THR A 23 10.24 -7.11 -5.15
N MET A 24 9.70 -6.78 -6.32
CA MET A 24 8.46 -7.39 -6.82
C MET A 24 8.61 -8.89 -7.03
N ASN A 25 9.73 -9.34 -7.61
CA ASN A 25 10.02 -10.76 -7.78
C ASN A 25 10.13 -11.49 -6.44
N LEU A 26 10.74 -10.86 -5.42
CA LEU A 26 10.81 -11.42 -4.08
C LEU A 26 9.40 -11.61 -3.47
N LEU A 27 8.55 -10.59 -3.58
CA LEU A 27 7.18 -10.64 -3.05
C LEU A 27 6.34 -11.71 -3.74
N THR A 28 6.37 -11.76 -5.08
CA THR A 28 5.60 -12.76 -5.85
C THR A 28 6.13 -14.17 -5.62
N SER A 29 7.45 -14.35 -5.49
CA SER A 29 8.07 -15.64 -5.15
C SER A 29 7.71 -16.12 -3.74
N ALA A 30 7.46 -15.19 -2.81
CA ALA A 30 6.97 -15.49 -1.47
C ALA A 30 5.44 -15.73 -1.43
N GLY A 31 4.75 -15.73 -2.57
CA GLY A 31 3.31 -15.94 -2.67
C GLY A 31 2.48 -14.70 -2.30
N ILE A 32 3.08 -13.51 -2.22
CA ILE A 32 2.40 -12.24 -1.95
C ILE A 32 1.99 -11.63 -3.31
N PRO A 33 0.69 -11.54 -3.64
CA PRO A 33 0.26 -10.96 -4.89
C PRO A 33 0.60 -9.47 -4.97
N VAL A 34 1.29 -9.08 -6.05
CA VAL A 34 1.59 -7.68 -6.39
C VAL A 34 0.94 -7.35 -7.72
N ARG A 35 0.30 -6.18 -7.79
CA ARG A 35 -0.25 -5.61 -9.03
C ARG A 35 0.30 -4.23 -9.27
N THR A 36 0.45 -3.90 -10.53
CA THR A 36 0.82 -2.57 -10.98
C THR A 36 -0.36 -1.89 -11.66
N VAL A 37 -0.52 -0.59 -11.43
CA VAL A 37 -1.62 0.21 -11.98
C VAL A 37 -1.03 1.24 -12.95
N SER A 38 -1.60 1.32 -14.16
CA SER A 38 -1.17 2.25 -15.22
C SER A 38 -2.31 3.14 -15.74
N VAL A 39 -3.50 3.07 -15.14
CA VAL A 39 -4.67 3.86 -15.57
C VAL A 39 -4.52 5.35 -15.23
N TYR A 40 -3.70 5.68 -14.23
CA TYR A 40 -3.38 7.05 -13.84
C TYR A 40 -1.96 7.41 -14.27
N LYS A 41 -1.70 8.71 -14.49
CA LYS A 41 -0.34 9.21 -14.80
C LYS A 41 0.64 8.97 -13.65
N ILE A 42 0.13 9.09 -12.41
CA ILE A 42 0.83 8.82 -11.14
C ILE A 42 -0.22 8.25 -10.19
N LEU A 43 -0.02 7.04 -9.67
CA LEU A 43 -0.79 6.52 -8.54
C LEU A 43 -0.37 7.27 -7.27
N HIS A 44 -1.22 8.19 -6.80
CA HIS A 44 -0.90 9.05 -5.66
C HIS A 44 -1.65 8.68 -4.37
N ASP A 45 -2.45 7.62 -4.39
CA ASP A 45 -3.08 7.12 -3.18
C ASP A 45 -2.07 6.34 -2.34
N LYS A 46 -2.10 6.53 -1.01
CA LYS A 46 -1.32 5.76 -0.05
C LYS A 46 -2.30 5.20 0.96
N VAL A 47 -2.51 3.90 0.86
CA VAL A 47 -3.55 3.19 1.60
C VAL A 47 -2.98 1.86 2.10
N ILE A 48 -3.23 1.57 3.38
CA ILE A 48 -3.06 0.24 3.95
C ILE A 48 -4.41 -0.19 4.51
N VAL A 49 -4.83 -1.41 4.17
CA VAL A 49 -5.95 -2.09 4.83
C VAL A 49 -5.37 -3.28 5.59
N SER A 50 -5.54 -3.28 6.91
CA SER A 50 -5.15 -4.40 7.76
C SER A 50 -6.40 -5.08 8.32
N ASP A 51 -6.28 -6.37 8.63
CA ASP A 51 -7.28 -7.26 9.25
C ASP A 51 -8.74 -7.24 8.70
N GLY A 52 -8.94 -6.58 7.57
CA GLY A 52 -10.25 -6.33 6.96
C GLY A 52 -11.09 -5.27 7.68
N ARG A 53 -10.57 -4.57 8.70
CA ARG A 53 -11.34 -3.62 9.51
C ARG A 53 -10.68 -2.27 9.71
N HIS A 54 -9.36 -2.21 9.57
CA HIS A 54 -8.59 -0.99 9.78
C HIS A 54 -8.00 -0.49 8.47
N THR A 55 -8.28 0.78 8.16
CA THR A 55 -7.76 1.45 6.98
C THR A 55 -6.98 2.68 7.39
N GLU A 56 -5.74 2.76 6.92
CA GLU A 56 -4.87 3.92 7.02
C GLU A 56 -4.80 4.61 5.66
N VAL A 57 -4.97 5.93 5.64
CA VAL A 57 -4.89 6.77 4.44
C VAL A 57 -4.24 8.12 4.77
N GLY A 58 -3.67 8.79 3.77
CA GLY A 58 -3.12 10.13 3.94
C GLY A 58 -2.18 10.55 2.82
N SER A 59 -1.39 11.58 3.07
CA SER A 59 -0.36 12.04 2.13
C SER A 59 0.94 11.22 2.21
N PHE A 60 1.12 10.45 3.29
CA PHE A 60 2.35 9.74 3.62
C PHE A 60 2.72 8.65 2.59
N ASN A 61 3.81 8.87 1.84
CA ASN A 61 4.42 7.80 1.04
C ASN A 61 5.21 6.84 1.95
N TYR A 62 5.13 5.53 1.75
CA TYR A 62 5.91 4.53 2.51
C TYR A 62 7.40 4.55 2.12
N SER A 63 8.10 5.62 2.49
CA SER A 63 9.46 5.93 2.10
C SER A 63 10.20 6.68 3.21
N ARG A 64 11.53 6.60 3.20
CA ARG A 64 12.37 7.31 4.20
C ARG A 64 12.24 8.84 4.14
N ALA A 65 11.93 9.40 2.98
CA ALA A 65 11.79 10.85 2.83
C ALA A 65 10.52 11.36 3.53
N ALA A 66 9.40 10.65 3.35
CA ALA A 66 8.15 10.96 4.05
C ALA A 66 8.31 10.90 5.58
N ASP A 67 9.03 9.88 6.07
CA ASP A 67 9.30 9.68 7.50
C ASP A 67 10.14 10.80 8.15
N ARG A 68 11.05 11.42 7.40
CA ARG A 68 12.10 12.28 7.99
C ARG A 68 12.11 13.73 7.54
N SER A 69 11.47 14.04 6.41
CA SER A 69 11.76 15.29 5.71
C SER A 69 10.55 15.93 5.05
N ASN A 70 9.40 15.27 5.05
CA ASN A 70 8.17 15.84 4.53
C ASN A 70 7.20 16.16 5.67
N SER A 71 6.38 17.18 5.48
CA SER A 71 5.16 17.36 6.27
C SER A 71 4.09 16.45 5.69
N GLU A 72 3.72 15.42 6.45
CA GLU A 72 2.75 14.41 6.04
C GLU A 72 1.60 14.32 7.04
N ASN A 73 0.45 13.81 6.60
CA ASN A 73 -0.65 13.42 7.47
C ASN A 73 -1.00 11.94 7.30
N VAL A 74 -1.59 11.38 8.36
CA VAL A 74 -2.12 10.03 8.38
C VAL A 74 -3.44 10.05 9.15
N LEU A 75 -4.47 9.46 8.55
CA LEU A 75 -5.75 9.17 9.19
C LEU A 75 -5.91 7.66 9.26
N SER A 76 -6.16 7.15 10.47
CA SER A 76 -6.47 5.73 10.69
C SER A 76 -7.92 5.61 11.16
N SER A 77 -8.67 4.72 10.50
CA SER A 77 -10.07 4.42 10.82
C SER A 77 -10.24 2.93 11.05
N GLY A 78 -10.90 2.55 12.14
CA GLY A 78 -11.29 1.18 12.47
C GLY A 78 -12.80 1.05 12.62
N MET A 79 -13.39 0.02 12.02
CA MET A 79 -14.79 -0.32 12.28
C MET A 79 -14.91 -1.15 13.58
N THR A 80 -15.56 -0.59 14.60
CA THR A 80 -16.02 -1.36 15.77
C THR A 80 -17.25 -2.15 15.38
N GLN A 81 -17.14 -3.48 15.30
CA GLN A 81 -18.28 -4.35 15.02
C GLN A 81 -19.06 -4.59 16.32
N SER A 82 -20.09 -3.79 16.61
CA SER A 82 -21.05 -4.08 17.68
C SER A 82 -22.09 -5.08 17.14
N TRP A 83 -22.00 -6.34 17.54
CA TRP A 83 -23.09 -7.29 17.34
C TRP A 83 -24.22 -6.91 18.32
N PRO A 84 -25.47 -6.67 17.88
CA PRO A 84 -26.58 -6.73 18.80
C PRO A 84 -26.62 -8.15 19.37
N ALA A 85 -26.57 -8.28 20.70
CA ALA A 85 -26.82 -9.55 21.36
C ALA A 85 -28.16 -10.08 20.84
N ALA A 86 -28.13 -11.27 20.23
CA ALA A 86 -29.36 -11.97 19.90
C ALA A 86 -30.10 -12.25 21.21
N THR A 87 -31.29 -11.68 21.34
CA THR A 87 -32.30 -12.01 22.37
C THR A 87 -32.76 -13.46 22.24
#